data_AF-A0A7S2YQD3-F1
#
_entry.id   AF-A0A7S2YQD3-F1
#
_cell.length_a   1.000
_cell.length_b   1.000
_cell.length_c   1.000
_cell.angle_alpha   90.00
_cell.angle_beta   90.00
_cell.angle_gamma   90.00
#
_symmetry.space_group_name_H-M   'P 1'
#
loop_
_entity.id
_entity.type
_entity.pdbx_description
1 polymer ?
#
loop_
_entity_poly.entity_id
_entity_poly.type
_entity_poly.pdbx_seq_one_letter_code
_entity_poly.pdbx_strand_id
1 'polypeptide(L)'
;ETSQEFRQIQREHAKSPPHVVIGNEAGDADSIVSALTYAYIASIPGSSSTQSPKRTPLVSIPREDLLTQRPETTVLLELAGLTTDDMKSNLLFVDDVITDEDNVHTNTKGSSVTLMDHNALSDKFHSGEWKVVEILDHHVDMGQHIDTCPDRSHIAFADEKALVASTCTLVAEQWLEQQPQSPSSTKSKPLPPAVSIFCWEPLSW
;
A
#
# COMPACT_ATOMS: atom_id res chain seq x y z
N GLU A 1 1.40 -13.98 16.75
CA GLU A 1 2.67 -13.78 16.01
C GLU A 1 2.49 -12.81 14.85
N THR A 2 1.56 -13.03 13.91
CA THR A 2 1.33 -12.15 12.74
C THR A 2 1.08 -10.67 13.08
N SER A 3 0.28 -10.37 14.12
CA SER A 3 0.05 -8.98 14.54
C SER A 3 1.30 -8.29 15.11
N GLN A 4 2.29 -9.04 15.59
CA GLN A 4 3.55 -8.46 16.10
C GLN A 4 4.49 -8.08 14.95
N GLU A 5 4.56 -8.90 13.91
CA GLU A 5 5.34 -8.60 12.69
C GLU A 5 4.74 -7.40 11.95
N PHE A 6 3.41 -7.37 11.77
CA PHE A 6 2.72 -6.24 11.15
C PHE A 6 3.01 -4.93 11.89
N ARG A 7 3.01 -4.95 13.24
CA ARG A 7 3.39 -3.78 14.06
C ARG A 7 4.87 -3.41 13.93
N GLN A 8 5.79 -4.37 13.81
CA GLN A 8 7.21 -4.09 13.72
C GLN A 8 7.57 -3.35 12.43
N ILE A 9 6.94 -3.71 11.30
CA ILE A 9 7.17 -3.06 10.01
C ILE A 9 6.80 -1.58 10.04
N GLN A 10 5.71 -1.25 10.77
CA GLN A 10 5.26 0.14 10.99
C GLN A 10 6.21 0.90 11.93
N ARG A 11 6.67 0.28 13.02
CA ARG A 11 7.56 0.95 14.00
C ARG A 11 8.91 1.41 13.46
N GLU A 12 9.40 0.77 12.43
CA GLU A 12 10.71 1.04 11.85
C GLU A 12 10.61 1.96 10.62
N HIS A 13 9.87 3.06 10.73
CA HIS A 13 9.90 4.10 9.71
C HIS A 13 11.26 4.79 9.71
N ALA A 14 11.96 4.72 8.58
CA ALA A 14 13.15 5.50 8.38
C ALA A 14 12.75 6.98 8.37
N LYS A 15 13.55 7.85 9.00
CA LYS A 15 13.39 9.31 8.88
C LYS A 15 13.37 9.76 7.42
N SER A 16 13.99 8.97 6.52
CA SER A 16 14.03 9.10 5.06
C SER A 16 13.68 7.75 4.42
N PRO A 17 12.40 7.46 4.10
CA PRO A 17 12.03 6.20 3.49
C PRO A 17 12.48 6.14 2.03
N PRO A 18 13.29 5.13 1.62
CA PRO A 18 13.78 5.03 0.24
C PRO A 18 12.66 4.70 -0.77
N HIS A 19 11.60 4.02 -0.30
CA HIS A 19 10.44 3.64 -1.08
C HIS A 19 9.17 3.86 -0.27
N VAL A 20 8.23 4.64 -0.81
CA VAL A 20 6.92 4.90 -0.22
C VAL A 20 5.83 4.20 -1.01
N VAL A 21 4.84 3.63 -0.32
CA VAL A 21 3.64 3.05 -0.93
C VAL A 21 2.46 3.91 -0.50
N ILE A 22 1.75 4.52 -1.44
CA ILE A 22 0.74 5.53 -1.12
C ILE A 22 -0.58 5.25 -1.84
N GLY A 23 -1.68 5.30 -1.09
CA GLY A 23 -3.05 5.25 -1.59
C GLY A 23 -3.52 6.58 -2.19
N ASN A 24 -4.73 6.62 -2.74
CA ASN A 24 -5.31 7.84 -3.30
C ASN A 24 -5.55 8.91 -2.21
N GLU A 25 -5.78 10.15 -2.62
CA GLU A 25 -5.97 11.28 -1.70
C GLU A 25 -7.27 11.27 -0.90
N ALA A 26 -8.26 10.47 -1.29
CA ALA A 26 -9.46 10.26 -0.49
C ALA A 26 -9.15 9.45 0.78
N GLY A 27 -8.13 8.60 0.76
CA GLY A 27 -7.72 7.79 1.91
C GLY A 27 -8.89 6.96 2.44
N ASP A 28 -9.65 6.35 1.54
CA ASP A 28 -10.66 5.37 1.91
C ASP A 28 -10.01 4.01 2.25
N ALA A 29 -10.84 3.04 2.62
CA ALA A 29 -10.36 1.76 3.09
C ALA A 29 -9.49 1.06 2.04
N ASP A 30 -9.87 1.07 0.76
CA ASP A 30 -9.12 0.37 -0.28
C ASP A 30 -7.71 0.96 -0.46
N SER A 31 -7.61 2.28 -0.50
CA SER A 31 -6.33 3.00 -0.55
C SER A 31 -5.42 2.74 0.64
N ILE A 32 -5.93 2.83 1.86
CA ILE A 32 -5.12 2.67 3.08
C ILE A 32 -4.70 1.20 3.24
N VAL A 33 -5.65 0.29 3.07
CA VAL A 33 -5.45 -1.13 3.33
C VAL A 33 -4.56 -1.76 2.26
N SER A 34 -4.73 -1.45 0.98
CA SER A 34 -3.87 -1.97 -0.09
C SER A 34 -2.42 -1.54 0.10
N ALA A 35 -2.16 -0.28 0.46
CA ALA A 35 -0.82 0.24 0.71
C ALA A 35 -0.14 -0.46 1.90
N LEU A 36 -0.84 -0.59 3.03
CA LEU A 36 -0.34 -1.29 4.22
C LEU A 36 -0.06 -2.77 3.93
N THR A 37 -1.00 -3.42 3.24
CA THR A 37 -0.94 -4.84 2.89
C THR A 37 0.24 -5.12 1.97
N TYR A 38 0.41 -4.31 0.93
CA TYR A 38 1.50 -4.46 -0.03
C TYR A 38 2.88 -4.24 0.62
N ALA A 39 3.01 -3.20 1.45
CA ALA A 39 4.25 -2.95 2.19
C ALA A 39 4.58 -4.08 3.17
N TYR A 40 3.56 -4.61 3.86
CA TYR A 40 3.71 -5.77 4.73
C TYR A 40 4.19 -7.00 3.96
N ILE A 41 3.52 -7.36 2.86
CA ILE A 41 3.88 -8.49 2.01
C ILE A 41 5.34 -8.39 1.53
N ALA A 42 5.76 -7.21 1.09
CA ALA A 42 7.11 -6.97 0.59
C ALA A 42 8.20 -7.16 1.65
N SER A 43 7.84 -7.04 2.94
CA SER A 43 8.76 -7.24 4.06
C SER A 43 8.92 -8.71 4.47
N ILE A 44 8.02 -9.60 4.04
CA ILE A 44 8.05 -11.01 4.44
C ILE A 44 9.32 -11.66 3.87
N PRO A 45 10.15 -12.33 4.70
CA PRO A 45 11.35 -13.01 4.24
C PRO A 45 11.03 -14.08 3.19
N GLY A 46 11.77 -14.09 2.09
CA GLY A 46 11.55 -15.03 0.99
C GLY A 46 10.41 -14.65 0.05
N SER A 47 9.75 -13.50 0.25
CA SER A 47 9.17 -12.79 -0.90
C SER A 47 10.30 -12.47 -1.88
N SER A 48 9.99 -12.34 -3.16
CA SER A 48 10.91 -12.04 -4.29
C SER A 48 11.76 -10.76 -4.10
N SER A 49 11.59 -10.06 -2.98
CA SER A 49 12.02 -8.71 -2.62
C SER A 49 13.14 -8.66 -1.56
N THR A 50 13.85 -9.76 -1.27
CA THR A 50 14.95 -9.74 -0.26
C THR A 50 16.14 -8.83 -0.61
N GLN A 51 16.19 -8.25 -1.82
CA GLN A 51 17.14 -7.21 -2.24
C GLN A 51 16.50 -5.84 -2.50
N SER A 52 15.18 -5.71 -2.33
CA SER A 52 14.45 -4.48 -2.59
C SER A 52 14.54 -3.52 -1.39
N PRO A 53 14.52 -2.19 -1.62
CA PRO A 53 14.43 -1.23 -0.54
C PRO A 53 13.15 -1.46 0.29
N LYS A 54 13.26 -1.23 1.60
CA LYS A 54 12.13 -1.32 2.52
C LYS A 54 11.00 -0.40 2.04
N ARG A 55 9.82 -0.98 1.85
CA ARG A 55 8.61 -0.26 1.46
C ARG A 55 7.90 0.28 2.69
N THR A 56 7.72 1.59 2.72
CA THR A 56 7.04 2.30 3.82
C THR A 56 5.65 2.72 3.36
N PRO A 57 4.57 2.21 3.98
CA PRO A 57 3.23 2.68 3.65
C PRO A 57 3.02 4.09 4.19
N LEU A 58 2.43 4.96 3.37
CA LEU A 58 2.05 6.32 3.70
C LEU A 58 0.53 6.45 3.61
N VAL A 59 -0.09 6.82 4.72
CA VAL A 59 -1.51 7.19 4.76
C VAL A 59 -1.64 8.60 4.18
N SER A 60 -2.36 8.73 3.07
CA SER A 60 -2.47 9.94 2.25
C SER A 60 -3.33 11.07 2.84
N ILE A 61 -3.95 10.81 3.99
CA ILE A 61 -4.77 11.73 4.79
C ILE A 61 -4.09 12.08 6.11
N PRO A 62 -4.45 13.20 6.77
CA PRO A 62 -3.97 13.54 8.10
C PRO A 62 -4.22 12.44 9.14
N ARG A 63 -3.36 12.36 10.15
CA ARG A 63 -3.48 11.38 11.24
C ARG A 63 -4.80 11.46 11.97
N GLU A 64 -5.31 12.67 12.15
CA GLU A 64 -6.58 12.93 12.83
C GLU A 64 -7.78 12.45 11.99
N ASP A 65 -7.66 12.49 10.67
CA ASP A 65 -8.73 12.13 9.73
C ASP A 65 -8.95 10.62 9.67
N LEU A 66 -7.91 9.80 9.88
CA LEU A 66 -8.06 8.34 9.99
C LEU A 66 -9.07 7.98 11.08
N LEU A 67 -9.02 8.65 12.23
CA LEU A 67 -9.85 8.32 13.38
C LEU A 67 -11.21 9.01 13.35
N THR A 68 -11.30 10.19 12.73
CA THR A 68 -12.52 10.99 12.74
C THR A 68 -13.38 10.78 11.48
N GLN A 69 -12.76 10.47 10.34
CA GLN A 69 -13.43 10.37 9.02
C GLN A 69 -13.41 8.96 8.42
N ARG A 70 -12.59 8.04 8.97
CA ARG A 70 -12.46 6.65 8.49
C ARG A 70 -12.67 5.62 9.60
N PRO A 71 -13.81 5.67 10.34
CA PRO A 71 -14.08 4.73 11.43
C PRO A 71 -14.13 3.27 10.95
N GLU A 72 -14.62 3.02 9.73
CA GLU A 72 -14.63 1.68 9.13
C GLU A 72 -13.22 1.16 8.91
N THR A 73 -12.32 1.99 8.37
CA THR A 73 -10.92 1.63 8.15
C THR A 73 -10.22 1.41 9.49
N THR A 74 -10.46 2.26 10.49
CA THR A 74 -9.92 2.09 11.85
C THR A 74 -10.31 0.73 12.43
N VAL A 75 -11.59 0.35 12.34
CA VAL A 75 -12.06 -0.97 12.82
C VAL A 75 -11.38 -2.12 12.08
N LEU A 76 -11.21 -2.03 10.75
CA LEU A 76 -10.50 -3.04 9.97
C LEU A 76 -9.05 -3.21 10.44
N LEU A 77 -8.35 -2.10 10.69
CA LEU A 77 -6.98 -2.12 11.19
C LEU A 77 -6.88 -2.68 12.63
N GLU A 78 -7.87 -2.41 13.49
CA GLU A 78 -7.97 -3.01 14.82
C GLU A 78 -8.17 -4.51 14.76
N LEU A 79 -9.04 -4.99 13.85
CA LEU A 79 -9.23 -6.42 13.60
C LEU A 79 -7.94 -7.09 13.09
N ALA A 80 -7.14 -6.38 12.28
CA ALA A 80 -5.81 -6.81 11.86
C ALA A 80 -4.75 -6.75 12.98
N GLY A 81 -5.11 -6.22 14.15
CA GLY A 81 -4.29 -6.19 15.35
C GLY A 81 -3.40 -4.96 15.47
N LEU A 82 -3.67 -3.86 14.75
CA LEU A 82 -3.11 -2.54 15.07
C LEU A 82 -4.01 -1.86 16.10
N THR A 83 -3.51 -1.54 17.29
CA THR A 83 -4.31 -0.72 18.21
C THR A 83 -4.40 0.71 17.70
N THR A 84 -5.40 1.47 18.16
CA THR A 84 -5.46 2.92 17.90
C THR A 84 -4.13 3.62 18.26
N ASP A 85 -3.46 3.22 19.35
CA ASP A 85 -2.15 3.76 19.72
C ASP A 85 -1.06 3.36 18.73
N ASP A 86 -1.05 2.11 18.25
CA ASP A 86 -0.11 1.68 17.20
C ASP A 86 -0.34 2.48 15.91
N MET A 87 -1.60 2.73 15.52
CA MET A 87 -1.92 3.54 14.34
C MET A 87 -1.40 4.96 14.47
N LYS A 88 -1.65 5.59 15.63
CA LYS A 88 -1.20 6.97 15.90
C LYS A 88 0.31 7.11 15.99
N SER A 89 1.00 6.14 16.58
CA SER A 89 2.44 6.27 16.88
C SER A 89 3.35 5.68 15.80
N ASN A 90 2.85 4.69 15.05
CA ASN A 90 3.69 3.88 14.18
C ASN A 90 3.31 3.96 12.72
N LEU A 91 2.21 4.58 12.28
CA LEU A 91 1.97 4.79 10.86
C LEU A 91 2.53 6.14 10.41
N LEU A 92 3.05 6.18 9.19
CA LEU A 92 3.44 7.39 8.49
C LEU A 92 2.21 8.00 7.80
N PHE A 93 1.97 9.28 8.03
CA PHE A 93 0.85 10.02 7.46
C PHE A 93 1.32 11.19 6.61
N VAL A 94 0.41 11.76 5.83
CA VAL A 94 0.71 12.90 4.97
C VAL A 94 1.26 14.09 5.75
N ASP A 95 0.83 14.28 7.00
CA ASP A 95 1.29 15.35 7.90
C ASP A 95 2.74 15.16 8.39
N ASP A 96 3.31 13.95 8.29
CA ASP A 96 4.73 13.69 8.54
C ASP A 96 5.61 14.07 7.34
N VAL A 97 5.01 14.16 6.16
CA VAL A 97 5.70 14.27 4.86
C VAL A 97 5.52 15.65 4.24
N ILE A 98 4.33 16.23 4.33
CA ILE A 98 3.97 17.54 3.78
C ILE A 98 3.78 18.50 4.95
N THR A 99 4.52 19.60 4.94
CA THR A 99 4.40 20.67 5.94
C THR A 99 3.57 21.83 5.39
N ASP A 100 3.12 22.74 6.27
CA ASP A 100 2.17 23.86 6.02
C ASP A 100 2.49 24.80 4.83
N GLU A 101 3.65 24.64 4.18
CA GLU A 101 4.05 25.41 2.99
C GLU A 101 4.00 24.58 1.69
N ASP A 102 3.27 23.46 1.64
CA ASP A 102 3.29 22.47 0.54
C ASP A 102 4.72 21.93 0.25
N ASN A 103 5.61 22.11 1.23
CA ASN A 103 7.00 21.67 1.15
C ASN A 103 7.09 20.25 1.70
N VAL A 104 7.48 19.33 0.82
CA VAL A 104 7.83 17.97 1.21
C VAL A 104 9.06 18.00 2.10
N HIS A 105 9.03 17.25 3.20
CA HIS A 105 10.17 17.12 4.10
C HIS A 105 11.40 16.63 3.30
N THR A 106 12.54 17.30 3.44
CA THR A 106 13.81 16.95 2.76
C THR A 106 14.19 15.48 2.84
N ASN A 107 13.68 14.76 3.84
CA ASN A 107 14.01 13.37 4.06
C ASN A 107 13.23 12.40 3.15
N THR A 108 12.10 12.79 2.56
CA THR A 108 11.38 11.98 1.55
C THR A 108 11.71 12.41 0.12
N LYS A 109 12.67 13.32 -0.04
CA LYS A 109 13.08 13.83 -1.34
C LYS A 109 13.78 12.74 -2.16
N GLY A 110 13.29 12.48 -3.37
CA GLY A 110 13.86 11.47 -4.27
C GLY A 110 13.46 10.03 -3.94
N SER A 111 12.46 9.83 -3.07
CA SER A 111 11.93 8.50 -2.76
C SER A 111 11.29 7.86 -4.00
N SER A 112 11.47 6.54 -4.15
CA SER A 112 10.67 5.75 -5.09
C SER A 112 9.25 5.58 -4.56
N VAL A 113 8.27 5.47 -5.45
CA VAL A 113 6.86 5.45 -5.08
C VAL A 113 6.12 4.33 -5.80
N THR A 114 5.38 3.53 -5.03
CA THR A 114 4.31 2.69 -5.58
C THR A 114 2.98 3.36 -5.31
N LEU A 115 2.20 3.61 -6.37
CA LEU A 115 0.84 4.14 -6.25
C LEU A 115 -0.13 2.97 -6.09
N MET A 116 -1.06 3.14 -5.16
CA MET A 116 -2.15 2.22 -4.87
C MET A 116 -3.47 2.92 -5.10
N ASP A 117 -4.39 2.27 -5.81
CA ASP A 117 -5.76 2.73 -5.96
C ASP A 117 -5.89 4.09 -6.70
N HIS A 118 -4.81 4.46 -7.40
CA HIS A 118 -4.74 5.57 -8.33
C HIS A 118 -3.47 5.44 -9.20
N ASN A 119 -3.44 6.16 -10.32
CA ASN A 119 -2.33 6.16 -11.27
C ASN A 119 -1.76 7.56 -11.57
N ALA A 120 -2.21 8.58 -10.84
CA ALA A 120 -1.77 9.97 -10.96
C ALA A 120 -1.36 10.53 -9.59
N LEU A 121 -0.12 11.03 -9.47
CA LEU A 121 0.38 11.51 -8.18
C LEU A 121 -0.15 12.92 -7.95
N SER A 122 -0.71 13.19 -6.78
CA SER A 122 -1.29 14.50 -6.43
C SER A 122 -0.21 15.59 -6.43
N ASP A 123 -0.58 16.79 -6.88
CA ASP A 123 0.34 17.93 -7.05
C ASP A 123 1.09 18.30 -5.76
N LYS A 124 0.46 18.03 -4.60
CA LYS A 124 1.03 18.26 -3.27
C LYS A 124 2.35 17.50 -3.00
N PHE A 125 2.65 16.46 -3.79
CA PHE A 125 3.89 15.68 -3.67
C PHE A 125 4.98 16.11 -4.67
N HIS A 126 4.70 17.03 -5.61
CA HIS A 126 5.65 17.41 -6.66
C HIS A 126 6.96 18.02 -6.13
N SER A 127 6.92 18.74 -5.01
CA SER A 127 8.12 19.38 -4.43
C SER A 127 9.16 18.38 -3.92
N GLY A 128 8.78 17.12 -3.73
CA GLY A 128 9.66 16.08 -3.19
C GLY A 128 10.46 15.28 -4.22
N GLU A 129 10.39 15.60 -5.52
CA GLU A 129 11.08 14.81 -6.58
C GLU A 129 10.75 13.30 -6.51
N TRP A 130 9.49 12.98 -6.24
CA TRP A 130 8.99 11.61 -6.08
C TRP A 130 9.06 10.89 -7.41
N LYS A 131 9.61 9.67 -7.41
CA LYS A 131 9.70 8.85 -8.62
C LYS A 131 8.72 7.69 -8.55
N VAL A 132 7.64 7.75 -9.34
CA VAL A 132 6.70 6.64 -9.47
C VAL A 132 7.37 5.50 -10.23
N VAL A 133 7.45 4.32 -9.61
CA VAL A 133 8.12 3.13 -10.16
C VAL A 133 7.18 1.95 -10.36
N GLU A 134 6.00 1.99 -9.75
CA GLU A 134 5.01 0.92 -9.83
C GLU A 134 3.62 1.50 -9.54
N ILE A 135 2.59 0.96 -10.18
CA ILE A 135 1.20 1.36 -10.03
C ILE A 135 0.36 0.09 -9.94
N LEU A 136 -0.43 -0.04 -8.87
CA LEU A 136 -1.52 -1.01 -8.79
C LEU A 136 -2.81 -0.21 -8.65
N ASP A 137 -3.68 -0.33 -9.64
CA ASP A 137 -4.89 0.47 -9.70
C ASP A 137 -5.98 -0.28 -10.46
N HIS A 138 -7.24 0.05 -10.20
CA HIS A 138 -8.40 -0.48 -10.90
C HIS A 138 -9.25 0.62 -11.55
N HIS A 139 -8.78 1.86 -11.55
CA HIS A 139 -9.38 3.00 -12.24
C HIS A 139 -8.86 3.14 -13.69
N VAL A 140 -9.46 4.08 -14.43
CA VAL A 140 -9.00 4.46 -15.77
C VAL A 140 -7.57 5.02 -15.72
N ASP A 141 -6.70 4.55 -16.61
CA ASP A 141 -5.34 5.08 -16.74
C ASP A 141 -5.35 6.53 -17.24
N MET A 142 -4.77 7.43 -16.45
CA MET A 142 -4.64 8.86 -16.74
C MET A 142 -3.41 9.17 -17.61
N GLY A 143 -2.59 8.17 -17.94
CA GLY A 143 -1.42 8.32 -18.81
C GLY A 143 -0.25 9.11 -18.18
N GLN A 144 -0.21 9.21 -16.85
CA GLN A 144 0.85 9.89 -16.12
C GLN A 144 2.04 8.96 -15.85
N HIS A 145 3.22 9.51 -15.54
CA HIS A 145 4.42 8.76 -15.11
C HIS A 145 4.94 7.72 -16.13
N ILE A 146 4.63 7.87 -17.42
CA ILE A 146 5.02 6.91 -18.48
C ILE A 146 6.55 6.77 -18.60
N ASP A 147 7.28 7.84 -18.29
CA ASP A 147 8.75 7.90 -18.34
C ASP A 147 9.43 7.13 -17.20
N THR A 148 8.77 7.03 -16.04
CA THR A 148 9.33 6.44 -14.81
C THR A 148 8.72 5.09 -14.47
N CYS A 149 7.46 4.86 -14.84
CA CYS A 149 6.73 3.62 -14.70
C CYS A 149 5.99 3.34 -16.02
N PRO A 150 6.63 2.76 -17.05
CA PRO A 150 5.98 2.46 -18.33
C PRO A 150 5.07 1.22 -18.29
N ASP A 151 5.24 0.36 -17.29
CA ASP A 151 4.38 -0.81 -17.12
C ASP A 151 2.98 -0.40 -16.67
N ARG A 152 1.98 -0.98 -17.32
CA ARG A 152 0.54 -0.75 -17.13
C ARG A 152 -0.23 -2.04 -16.89
N SER A 153 0.47 -3.18 -16.84
CA SER A 153 -0.13 -4.49 -16.66
C SER A 153 -0.90 -4.64 -15.34
N HIS A 154 -0.58 -3.82 -14.34
CA HIS A 154 -1.22 -3.80 -13.02
C HIS A 154 -2.28 -2.69 -12.87
N ILE A 155 -2.70 -2.07 -13.98
CA ILE A 155 -3.90 -1.22 -14.02
C ILE A 155 -5.07 -2.06 -14.55
N ALA A 156 -5.89 -2.56 -13.64
CA ALA A 156 -6.97 -3.50 -13.89
C ALA A 156 -8.26 -2.79 -14.34
N PHE A 157 -8.20 -2.12 -15.47
CA PHE A 157 -9.34 -1.41 -16.08
C PHE A 157 -9.36 -1.64 -17.59
N ALA A 158 -10.49 -2.12 -18.12
CA ALA A 158 -10.69 -2.34 -19.54
C ALA A 158 -12.16 -2.21 -19.92
N ASP A 159 -12.44 -1.89 -21.18
CA ASP A 159 -13.81 -1.74 -21.71
C ASP A 159 -14.70 -0.82 -20.84
N GLU A 160 -14.11 0.30 -20.40
CA GLU A 160 -14.74 1.31 -19.54
C GLU A 160 -15.19 0.80 -18.17
N LYS A 161 -14.59 -0.29 -17.68
CA LYS A 161 -14.93 -0.92 -16.41
C LYS A 161 -13.69 -1.38 -15.64
N ALA A 162 -13.77 -1.26 -14.33
CA ALA A 162 -12.82 -1.92 -13.44
C ALA A 162 -12.94 -3.44 -13.59
N LEU A 163 -11.81 -4.13 -13.73
CA LEU A 163 -11.73 -5.60 -13.81
C LEU A 163 -11.80 -6.25 -12.42
N VAL A 164 -11.44 -5.48 -11.39
CA VAL A 164 -11.57 -5.87 -9.98
C VAL A 164 -12.27 -4.78 -9.19
N ALA A 165 -12.96 -5.16 -8.11
CA ALA A 165 -13.70 -4.21 -7.29
C ALA A 165 -12.83 -3.43 -6.30
N SER A 166 -11.59 -3.87 -6.07
CA SER A 166 -10.68 -3.25 -5.10
C SER A 166 -9.22 -3.54 -5.42
N THR A 167 -8.35 -2.57 -5.18
CA THR A 167 -6.89 -2.65 -5.31
C THR A 167 -6.30 -3.71 -4.37
N CYS A 168 -6.90 -3.97 -3.21
CA CYS A 168 -6.52 -5.10 -2.34
C CYS A 168 -6.58 -6.45 -3.08
N THR A 169 -7.48 -6.61 -4.05
CA THR A 169 -7.57 -7.82 -4.89
C THR A 169 -6.29 -8.00 -5.71
N LEU A 170 -5.80 -6.93 -6.34
CA LEU A 170 -4.56 -6.96 -7.13
C LEU A 170 -3.35 -7.32 -6.26
N VAL A 171 -3.28 -6.75 -5.06
CA VAL A 171 -2.22 -7.07 -4.09
C VAL A 171 -2.23 -8.55 -3.72
N ALA A 172 -3.41 -9.12 -3.48
CA ALA A 172 -3.56 -10.54 -3.16
C ALA A 172 -3.19 -11.45 -4.35
N GLU A 173 -3.67 -11.14 -5.55
CA GLU A 173 -3.36 -11.88 -6.78
C GLU A 173 -1.85 -11.87 -7.06
N GLN A 174 -1.23 -10.69 -7.01
CA GLN A 174 0.22 -10.54 -7.21
C GLN A 174 1.02 -11.37 -6.19
N TRP A 175 0.59 -11.42 -4.92
CA TRP A 175 1.23 -12.28 -3.92
C TRP A 175 1.11 -13.76 -4.26
N LEU A 176 -0.07 -14.22 -4.67
CA LEU A 176 -0.33 -15.62 -5.03
C LEU A 176 0.50 -16.06 -6.24
N GLU A 177 0.64 -15.19 -7.25
CA GLU A 177 1.43 -15.45 -8.46
C GLU A 177 2.94 -15.56 -8.18
N GLN A 178 3.46 -14.77 -7.23
CA GLN A 178 4.88 -14.77 -6.86
C GLN A 178 5.31 -16.02 -6.08
N GLN A 179 4.37 -16.86 -5.65
CA GLN A 179 4.70 -18.08 -4.93
C GLN A 179 5.25 -19.17 -5.85
N PRO A 180 6.23 -19.97 -5.39
CA PRO A 180 6.72 -21.10 -6.16
C PRO A 180 5.58 -22.08 -6.49
N GLN A 181 5.24 -22.18 -7.77
CA GLN A 181 4.30 -23.20 -8.26
C GLN A 181 5.03 -24.55 -8.22
N SER A 182 4.88 -25.31 -7.13
CA SER A 182 5.46 -26.65 -7.05
C SER A 182 4.54 -27.64 -7.81
N PRO A 183 5.06 -28.46 -8.74
CA PRO A 183 4.24 -29.39 -9.53
C PRO A 183 3.62 -30.53 -8.68
N SER A 184 4.00 -30.66 -7.41
CA SER A 184 3.51 -31.68 -6.48
C SER A 184 2.68 -31.15 -5.31
N SER A 185 2.50 -29.83 -5.17
CA SER A 185 1.66 -29.25 -4.10
C SER A 185 0.53 -28.43 -4.70
N THR A 186 -0.69 -28.95 -4.62
CA THR A 186 -1.93 -28.28 -5.04
C THR A 186 -2.38 -27.15 -4.11
N LYS A 187 -1.52 -26.67 -3.21
CA LYS A 187 -1.85 -25.61 -2.25
C LYS A 187 -0.82 -24.50 -2.36
N SER A 188 -1.25 -23.35 -2.91
CA SER A 188 -0.57 -22.07 -2.66
C SER A 188 -0.46 -21.86 -1.15
N LYS A 189 0.60 -21.20 -0.66
CA LYS A 189 0.59 -20.77 0.75
C LYS A 189 -0.57 -19.78 0.92
N PRO A 190 -1.36 -19.92 1.98
CA PRO A 190 -2.45 -18.99 2.24
C PRO A 190 -1.90 -17.57 2.38
N LEU A 191 -2.77 -16.58 2.14
CA LEU A 191 -2.46 -15.20 2.48
C LEU A 191 -2.02 -15.11 3.95
N PRO A 192 -1.05 -14.26 4.28
CA PRO A 192 -0.72 -14.02 5.68
C PRO A 192 -1.98 -13.59 6.44
N PRO A 193 -2.19 -14.01 7.70
CA PRO A 193 -3.43 -13.73 8.43
C PRO A 193 -3.82 -12.24 8.48
N ALA A 194 -2.85 -11.34 8.54
CA ALA A 194 -3.08 -9.89 8.50
C ALA A 194 -3.65 -9.42 7.15
N VAL A 195 -3.27 -10.08 6.05
CA VAL A 195 -3.75 -9.81 4.69
C VAL A 195 -5.11 -10.46 4.43
N SER A 196 -5.35 -11.66 4.99
CA SER A 196 -6.62 -12.38 4.85
C SER A 196 -7.83 -11.60 5.39
N ILE A 197 -7.62 -10.74 6.39
CA ILE A 197 -8.67 -9.87 6.95
C ILE A 197 -9.12 -8.82 5.93
N PHE A 198 -8.21 -8.39 5.07
CA PHE A 198 -8.43 -7.32 4.09
C PHE A 198 -8.90 -7.84 2.73
N CYS A 199 -8.46 -9.03 2.35
CA CYS A 199 -8.67 -9.60 1.02
C CYS A 199 -9.72 -10.73 1.04
N TRP A 200 -10.77 -10.59 1.85
CA TRP A 200 -11.77 -11.61 2.17
C TRP A 200 -11.98 -12.63 1.04
N GLU A 201 -11.45 -13.84 1.20
CA GLU A 201 -11.79 -14.95 0.30
C GLU A 201 -13.28 -15.25 0.48
N PRO A 202 -14.07 -15.45 -0.60
CA PRO A 202 -15.37 -16.05 -0.44
C PRO A 202 -15.14 -17.44 0.14
N LEU A 203 -15.39 -17.61 1.44
CA LEU A 203 -15.51 -18.91 2.08
C LEU A 203 -16.38 -19.75 1.17
N SER A 204 -15.81 -20.81 0.61
CA SER A 204 -16.55 -21.84 -0.10
C SER A 204 -17.59 -22.41 0.87
N TRP A 205 -18.85 -21.97 0.72
CA TRP A 205 -20.00 -22.57 1.38
C TRP A 205 -20.40 -23.85 0.66
#